data_AF-A0A167SUX4-F1
#
_entry.id   AF-A0A167SUX4-F1
#
_cell.length_a   1.000
_cell.length_b   1.000
_cell.length_c   1.000
_cell.angle_alpha   90.00
_cell.angle_beta   90.00
_cell.angle_gamma   90.00
#
_symmetry.space_group_name_H-M   'P 1'
#
loop_
_entity.id
_entity.type
_entity.pdbx_description
1 polymer ?
#
loop_
_entity_poly.entity_id
_entity_poly.type
_entity_poly.pdbx_seq_one_letter_code
_entity_poly.pdbx_strand_id
1 'polypeptide(L)'
;EHHPSAFVAFQCTAELTGRIFPTPTGGRPFVLDFVDSQNRRVLDTGLHVYITGIFGSQVDVRDRVLTLGGGGDTPPTGLFVLNPAGTIEITPQELPDEVLKTIGFACSRGVYRPFVL
;
A
#
# COMPACT_ATOMS: atom_id res chain seq x y z
N GLU A 1 -0.81 22.33 -2.39
CA GLU A 1 -0.91 20.90 -2.08
C GLU A 1 0.28 20.50 -1.22
N HIS A 2 0.07 19.86 -0.08
CA HIS A 2 1.17 19.46 0.81
C HIS A 2 1.72 18.13 0.29
N HIS A 3 2.71 18.17 -0.61
CA HIS A 3 3.44 16.97 -0.99
C HIS A 3 4.31 16.56 0.20
N PRO A 4 4.11 15.37 0.79
CA PRO A 4 5.05 14.87 1.78
C PRO A 4 6.42 14.80 1.11
N SER A 5 7.41 15.49 1.64
CA SER A 5 8.74 15.64 1.03
C SER A 5 9.51 14.33 0.87
N ALA A 6 8.98 13.21 1.38
CA ALA A 6 9.54 11.88 1.27
C ALA A 6 8.43 10.84 1.05
N PHE A 7 8.46 10.18 -0.09
CA PHE A 7 7.66 8.99 -0.39
C PHE A 7 8.53 7.96 -1.10
N VAL A 8 8.13 6.68 -1.02
CA VAL A 8 8.75 5.61 -1.81
C VAL A 8 7.85 5.33 -2.99
N ALA A 9 8.37 5.55 -4.20
CA ALA A 9 7.70 5.16 -5.43
C ALA A 9 8.30 3.88 -6.01
N PHE A 10 7.45 3.09 -6.66
CA PHE A 10 7.84 1.88 -7.36
C PHE A 10 6.90 1.67 -8.55
N GLN A 11 7.45 1.19 -9.65
CA GLN A 11 6.62 0.74 -10.77
C GLN A 11 5.88 -0.52 -10.32
N CYS A 12 4.55 -0.50 -10.38
CA CYS A 12 3.70 -1.63 -10.00
C CYS A 12 3.32 -2.46 -11.23
N THR A 13 2.88 -1.78 -12.30
CA THR A 13 2.65 -2.35 -13.62
C THR A 13 3.25 -1.44 -14.68
N ALA A 14 3.12 -1.78 -15.97
CA ALA A 14 3.53 -0.90 -17.06
C ALA A 14 2.84 0.48 -16.99
N GLU A 15 1.59 0.51 -16.55
CA GLU A 15 0.73 1.71 -16.57
C GLU A 15 0.54 2.36 -15.19
N LEU A 16 0.95 1.69 -14.11
CA LEU A 16 0.72 2.15 -12.73
C LEU A 16 2.02 2.23 -11.92
N THR A 17 2.19 3.37 -11.25
CA THR A 17 3.22 3.60 -10.24
C THR A 17 2.57 3.65 -8.86
N GLY A 18 3.05 2.81 -7.93
CA GLY A 18 2.66 2.86 -6.52
C GLY A 18 3.48 3.89 -5.75
N ARG A 19 2.88 4.59 -4.79
CA ARG A 19 3.57 5.55 -3.92
C ARG A 19 3.18 5.35 -2.45
N ILE A 20 4.18 5.26 -1.58
CA ILE A 20 4.00 5.04 -0.14
C ILE A 20 4.43 6.28 0.63
N PHE A 21 3.52 6.82 1.44
CA PHE A 21 3.72 8.02 2.25
C PHE A 21 3.64 7.69 3.75
N PRO A 22 4.53 8.22 4.61
CA PRO A 22 4.31 8.19 6.04
C PRO A 22 3.11 9.08 6.40
N THR A 23 2.21 8.62 7.28
CA THR A 23 1.17 9.51 7.80
C THR A 23 1.75 10.49 8.84
N PRO A 24 1.37 11.78 8.80
CA PRO A 24 1.92 12.78 9.72
C PRO A 24 1.33 12.69 11.14
N THR A 25 0.34 11.84 11.40
CA THR A 25 -0.45 11.83 12.63
C THR A 25 0.17 11.05 13.79
N GLY A 26 1.44 10.64 13.70
CA GLY A 26 2.19 10.00 14.80
C GLY A 26 1.76 8.57 15.15
N GLY A 27 0.62 8.12 14.63
CA GLY A 27 0.33 6.70 14.47
C GLY A 27 1.26 6.10 13.43
N ARG A 28 1.49 4.79 13.49
CA ARG A 28 2.38 4.09 12.58
C ARG A 28 1.87 3.84 11.14
N PRO A 29 0.68 4.28 10.65
CA PRO A 29 0.28 3.84 9.32
C PRO A 29 1.05 4.56 8.21
N PHE A 30 1.20 3.83 7.11
CA PHE A 30 1.61 4.37 5.82
C PHE A 30 0.40 4.42 4.89
N VAL A 31 0.39 5.36 3.96
CA VAL A 31 -0.64 5.44 2.91
C VAL A 31 -0.02 4.99 1.60
N LEU A 32 -0.66 4.06 0.91
CA LEU A 32 -0.33 3.66 -0.45
C LEU A 32 -1.39 4.20 -1.41
N ASP A 33 -0.94 4.81 -2.50
CA ASP A 33 -1.80 5.13 -3.65
C ASP A 33 -1.16 4.68 -4.96
N PHE A 34 -1.93 4.77 -6.03
CA PHE A 34 -1.47 4.48 -7.38
C PHE A 34 -1.72 5.67 -8.29
N VAL A 35 -0.77 5.93 -9.18
CA VAL A 35 -0.89 6.94 -10.22
C VAL A 35 -0.58 6.36 -11.59
N ASP A 36 -1.20 6.95 -12.61
CA ASP A 36 -0.89 6.66 -14.01
C ASP A 36 0.40 7.35 -14.48
N SER A 37 0.74 7.16 -15.76
CA SER A 37 1.90 7.78 -16.42
C SER A 37 1.86 9.31 -16.46
N GLN A 38 0.69 9.91 -16.23
CA GLN A 38 0.49 11.36 -16.13
C GLN A 38 0.51 11.85 -14.67
N ASN A 39 0.89 10.98 -13.72
CA ASN A 39 0.90 11.25 -12.27
C ASN A 39 -0.49 11.58 -11.69
N ARG A 40 -1.57 11.14 -12.35
CA ARG A 40 -2.94 11.29 -11.87
C ARG A 40 -3.31 10.08 -11.01
N ARG A 41 -3.96 10.32 -9.87
CA ARG A 41 -4.37 9.24 -8.96
C ARG A 41 -5.43 8.35 -9.61
N VAL A 42 -5.22 7.04 -9.54
CA VAL A 42 -6.12 6.01 -10.07
C VAL A 42 -6.87 5.35 -8.90
N LEU A 43 -8.19 5.35 -8.96
CA LEU A 43 -9.06 4.86 -7.88
C LEU A 43 -9.42 3.38 -8.05
N ASP A 44 -9.66 2.96 -9.29
CA ASP A 44 -9.86 1.58 -9.67
C ASP A 44 -8.63 1.10 -10.44
N THR A 45 -7.89 0.20 -9.82
CA THR A 45 -6.60 -0.29 -10.34
C THR A 45 -6.68 -1.73 -10.84
N GLY A 46 -7.77 -2.44 -10.56
CA GLY A 46 -7.82 -3.90 -10.73
C GLY A 46 -6.79 -4.64 -9.86
N LEU A 47 -6.28 -4.03 -8.79
CA LEU A 47 -5.30 -4.62 -7.87
C LEU A 47 -5.91 -4.91 -6.50
N HIS A 48 -5.45 -5.98 -5.87
CA HIS A 48 -5.66 -6.26 -4.47
C HIS A 48 -4.39 -6.00 -3.67
N VAL A 49 -4.56 -5.49 -2.46
CA VAL A 49 -3.48 -5.24 -1.50
C VAL A 49 -3.75 -6.09 -0.27
N TYR A 50 -2.76 -6.89 0.12
CA TYR A 50 -2.85 -7.79 1.27
C TYR A 50 -1.76 -7.47 2.28
N ILE A 51 -2.07 -7.56 3.57
CA ILE A 51 -1.06 -7.69 4.62
C ILE A 51 -0.78 -9.19 4.76
N THR A 52 0.48 -9.58 4.60
CA THR A 52 0.95 -10.95 4.73
C THR A 52 1.92 -11.04 5.90
N GLY A 53 1.74 -12.06 6.75
CA GLY A 53 2.61 -12.30 7.91
C GLY A 53 2.60 -11.18 8.95
N ILE A 54 1.67 -11.22 9.90
CA ILE A 54 1.86 -10.50 11.17
C ILE A 54 2.94 -11.27 11.95
N PHE A 55 4.03 -10.60 12.33
CA PHE A 55 5.09 -11.22 13.14
C PHE A 55 4.48 -12.00 14.32
N GLY A 56 4.54 -13.35 14.28
CA GLY A 56 4.03 -14.25 15.32
C GLY A 56 2.83 -15.14 14.94
N SER A 57 2.25 -15.01 13.75
CA SER A 57 1.19 -15.92 13.26
C SER A 57 1.78 -17.07 12.43
N GLN A 58 1.51 -18.33 12.82
CA GLN A 58 1.88 -19.54 12.07
C GLN A 58 0.94 -19.87 10.89
N VAL A 59 0.05 -18.94 10.52
CA VAL A 59 -0.94 -19.17 9.46
C VAL A 59 -0.65 -18.19 8.33
N ASP A 60 -0.54 -18.70 7.10
CA ASP A 60 -0.50 -17.96 5.84
C ASP A 60 -1.82 -17.21 5.60
N VAL A 61 -2.18 -16.30 6.50
CA VAL A 61 -3.35 -15.45 6.37
C VAL A 61 -2.93 -14.22 5.57
N ARG A 62 -3.58 -14.05 4.41
CA ARG A 62 -3.58 -12.80 3.66
C ARG A 62 -4.79 -11.99 4.07
N ASP A 63 -4.57 -10.91 4.81
CA ASP A 63 -5.65 -9.99 5.18
C ASP A 63 -5.78 -8.88 4.12
N ARG A 64 -6.93 -8.83 3.44
CA ARG A 64 -7.17 -7.81 2.42
C ARG A 64 -7.25 -6.43 3.05
N VAL A 65 -6.42 -5.51 2.57
CA VAL A 65 -6.45 -4.10 2.95
C VAL A 65 -7.56 -3.42 2.16
N LEU A 66 -8.47 -2.78 2.88
CA LEU A 66 -9.55 -2.01 2.29
C LEU A 66 -9.09 -0.57 2.00
N THR A 67 -9.62 0.01 0.93
CA THR A 67 -9.37 1.40 0.57
C THR A 67 -10.11 2.35 1.53
N LEU A 68 -9.49 3.47 1.88
CA LEU A 68 -10.16 4.57 2.56
C LEU A 68 -11.23 5.20 1.66
N GLY A 69 -12.43 5.36 2.22
CA GLY A 69 -13.56 6.02 1.54
C GLY A 69 -14.54 5.07 0.85
N GLY A 70 -14.52 3.77 1.13
CA GLY A 70 -15.52 2.81 0.62
C GLY A 70 -16.91 2.90 1.29
N GLY A 71 -17.24 3.98 2.01
CA GLY A 71 -18.51 4.14 2.71
C GLY A 71 -19.07 5.56 2.61
N GLY A 72 -20.22 5.70 1.94
CA GLY A 72 -20.99 6.94 1.80
C GLY A 72 -20.84 7.66 0.45
N ASP A 73 -21.54 8.80 0.29
CA ASP A 73 -21.55 9.69 -0.90
C ASP A 73 -20.20 10.37 -1.22
N THR A 74 -19.12 9.94 -0.59
CA THR A 74 -17.77 10.47 -0.84
C THR A 74 -17.07 9.54 -1.83
N PRO A 75 -16.54 10.04 -2.96
CA PRO A 75 -15.88 9.20 -3.94
C PRO A 75 -14.73 8.42 -3.27
N PRO A 76 -14.57 7.12 -3.58
CA PRO A 76 -13.53 6.29 -2.98
C PRO A 76 -12.18 6.94 -3.23
N THR A 77 -11.38 7.17 -2.18
CA THR A 77 -10.13 7.91 -2.36
C THR A 77 -8.99 7.07 -2.94
N GLY A 78 -9.21 5.77 -3.19
CA GLY A 78 -8.22 4.87 -3.79
C GLY A 78 -6.94 4.70 -2.95
N LEU A 79 -7.00 5.11 -1.68
CA LEU A 79 -5.88 5.08 -0.74
C LEU A 79 -5.95 3.83 0.11
N PHE A 80 -4.83 3.15 0.29
CA PHE A 80 -4.70 2.00 1.19
C PHE A 80 -3.95 2.41 2.45
N VAL A 81 -4.45 2.01 3.62
CA VAL A 81 -3.74 2.21 4.90
C VAL A 81 -2.95 0.95 5.22
N LEU A 82 -1.63 1.08 5.21
CA LEU A 82 -0.71 -0.02 5.46
C LEU A 82 -0.25 0.02 6.92
N ASN A 83 -0.19 -1.17 7.53
CA ASN A 83 0.39 -1.37 8.84
C ASN A 83 1.79 -1.97 8.70
N PRO A 84 2.84 -1.36 9.30
CA PRO A 84 4.20 -1.88 9.22
C PRO A 84 4.44 -3.16 10.05
N ALA A 85 3.41 -3.77 10.63
CA ALA A 85 3.50 -4.99 11.42
C ALA A 85 3.72 -6.29 10.60
N GLY A 86 3.66 -6.22 9.27
CA GLY A 86 3.88 -7.35 8.37
C GLY A 86 4.42 -6.92 7.01
N THR A 87 4.52 -7.87 6.08
CA THR A 87 4.76 -7.58 4.66
C THR A 87 3.46 -7.24 3.96
N ILE A 88 3.55 -6.53 2.83
CA ILE A 88 2.40 -6.23 1.98
C ILE A 88 2.63 -6.88 0.63
N GLU A 89 1.61 -7.55 0.12
CA GLU A 89 1.60 -8.08 -1.24
C GLU A 89 0.58 -7.35 -2.09
N ILE A 90 0.96 -7.03 -3.32
CA ILE A 90 0.08 -6.45 -4.33
C ILE A 90 -0.09 -7.48 -5.44
N THR A 91 -1.34 -7.85 -5.73
CA THR A 91 -1.68 -8.85 -6.75
C THR A 91 -2.70 -8.27 -7.73
N PRO A 92 -2.79 -8.77 -8.97
CA PRO A 92 -3.94 -8.54 -9.82
C PRO A 92 -5.20 -9.12 -9.17
N GLN A 93 -6.34 -8.48 -9.37
CA GLN A 93 -7.63 -8.99 -8.90
C GLN A 93 -8.01 -10.30 -9.62
N GLU A 94 -7.65 -10.43 -10.90
CA GLU A 94 -7.95 -11.61 -11.71
C GLU A 94 -7.00 -12.79 -11.43
N LEU A 95 -5.80 -12.52 -10.88
CA LEU A 95 -4.76 -13.50 -10.59
C LEU A 95 -4.22 -13.33 -9.16
N PRO A 96 -5.00 -13.65 -8.12
CA PRO A 96 -4.65 -13.37 -6.71
C PRO A 96 -3.43 -14.14 -6.21
N ASP A 97 -2.97 -15.17 -6.93
CA ASP A 97 -1.77 -15.94 -6.60
C ASP A 97 -0.49 -15.31 -7.17
N GLU A 98 -0.60 -14.37 -8.12
CA GLU A 98 0.53 -13.67 -8.72
C GLU A 98 0.87 -12.41 -7.92
N VAL A 99 2.03 -12.42 -7.26
CA VAL A 99 2.54 -11.25 -6.52
C VAL A 99 3.32 -10.35 -7.47
N LEU A 100 2.77 -9.17 -7.77
CA LEU A 100 3.44 -8.15 -8.57
C LEU A 100 4.54 -7.46 -7.78
N LYS A 101 4.25 -7.14 -6.52
CA LYS A 101 5.13 -6.40 -5.62
C LYS A 101 4.99 -6.85 -4.19
N THR A 102 6.12 -6.92 -3.50
CA THR A 102 6.18 -7.13 -2.06
C THR A 102 6.78 -5.91 -1.38
N ILE A 103 6.13 -5.40 -0.35
CA ILE A 103 6.62 -4.27 0.44
C ILE A 103 6.93 -4.76 1.85
N GLY A 104 8.14 -4.51 2.31
CA GLY A 104 8.53 -4.72 3.70
C GLY A 104 8.70 -3.40 4.44
N PHE A 105 8.75 -3.48 5.78
CA PHE A 105 9.04 -2.32 6.62
C PHE A 105 10.22 -2.62 7.55
N ALA A 106 11.31 -1.88 7.36
CA ALA A 106 12.45 -1.93 8.27
C ALA A 106 12.23 -0.99 9.46
N CYS A 107 12.46 -1.47 10.68
CA CYS A 107 12.39 -0.66 11.89
C CYS A 107 13.79 -0.35 12.42
N SER A 108 14.12 0.92 12.56
CA SER A 108 15.35 1.37 13.23
C SER A 108 15.00 2.46 14.23
N ARG A 109 15.37 2.24 15.51
CA ARG A 109 15.09 3.16 16.63
C ARG A 109 13.60 3.57 16.74
N GLY A 110 12.70 2.63 16.45
CA GLY A 110 11.25 2.88 16.49
C GLY A 110 10.67 3.61 15.27
N VAL A 111 11.50 3.93 14.28
CA VAL A 111 11.08 4.53 13.00
C VAL A 111 11.01 3.45 11.95
N TYR A 112 9.81 3.25 11.39
CA TYR A 112 9.59 2.34 10.27
C TYR A 112 9.90 3.03 8.94
N ARG A 113 10.48 2.28 7.99
CA ARG A 113 10.72 2.72 6.62
C ARG A 113 10.30 1.63 5.64
N PRO A 114 9.45 1.92 4.65
CA PRO A 114 9.08 0.95 3.63
C PRO A 114 10.26 0.70 2.68
N PHE A 115 10.35 -0.53 2.21
CA PHE A 115 11.21 -0.91 1.09
C PHE A 115 10.43 -1.87 0.19
N VAL A 116 10.75 -1.88 -1.11
CA VAL A 116 10.04 -2.67 -2.12
C VAL A 116 10.99 -3.74 -2.64
N LEU A 117 10.50 -4.98 -2.73
CA LEU A 117 11.19 -6.15 -3.29
C LEU A 117 10.67 -6.47 -4.69
#